data_AF-A0A950FG59-F1
#
_entry.id   AF-A0A950FG59-F1
#
_cell.length_a   1.000
_cell.length_b   1.000
_cell.length_c   1.000
_cell.angle_alpha   90.00
_cell.angle_beta   90.00
_cell.angle_gamma   90.00
#
_symmetry.space_group_name_H-M   'P 1'
#
loop_
_entity.id
_entity.type
_entity.pdbx_description
1 polymer ?
#
loop_
_entity_poly.entity_id
_entity_poly.type
_entity_poly.pdbx_seq_one_letter_code
_entity_poly.pdbx_strand_id
1 'polypeptide(L)' 'DLVKQEFYGFLLAHFAVRGLMHEAALSADEDPDQLSFLHAVRVIRRKLPVFSAIPPSAENRVSSSGAG' A
#
# COMPACT_ATOMS: atom_id res chain seq x y z
N ASP A 1 5.47 5.42 -21.44
CA ASP A 1 5.52 5.80 -20.01
C ASP A 1 4.70 4.92 -19.08
N LEU A 2 3.49 4.47 -19.44
CA LEU A 2 2.68 3.58 -18.57
C LEU A 2 3.41 2.29 -18.16
N VAL A 3 4.25 1.72 -19.03
CA VAL A 3 5.06 0.53 -18.72
C VAL A 3 6.02 0.77 -17.54
N LYS A 4 6.62 1.97 -17.43
CA LYS A 4 7.48 2.31 -16.30
C LYS A 4 6.66 2.44 -15.03
N GLN A 5 5.50 3.09 -15.12
CA GLN A 5 4.58 3.23 -13.99
C GLN A 5 4.10 1.87 -13.48
N GLU A 6 3.75 0.95 -14.36
CA GLU A 6 3.34 -0.41 -14.00
C GLU A 6 4.48 -1.18 -13.32
N PHE A 7 5.70 -1.07 -13.85
CA PHE A 7 6.89 -1.64 -13.23
C PHE A 7 7.12 -1.10 -11.81
N TYR A 8 7.08 0.22 -11.64
CA TYR A 8 7.18 0.83 -10.30
C TYR A 8 5.99 0.47 -9.41
N GLY A 9 4.79 0.29 -9.96
CA GLY A 9 3.61 -0.18 -9.24
C GLY A 9 3.82 -1.55 -8.63
N PHE A 10 4.41 -2.49 -9.38
CA PHE A 10 4.77 -3.81 -8.85
C PHE A 10 5.87 -3.75 -7.78
N LEU A 11 6.88 -2.90 -7.98
CA LEU A 11 7.94 -2.70 -6.96
C LEU A 11 7.36 -2.12 -5.67
N LEU A 12 6.55 -1.07 -5.76
CA LEU A 12 5.90 -0.45 -4.60
C LEU A 12 5.00 -1.45 -3.88
N ALA A 13 4.20 -2.24 -4.61
CA ALA A 13 3.36 -3.27 -4.01
C ALA A 13 4.21 -4.32 -3.26
N HIS A 14 5.33 -4.76 -3.84
CA HIS A 14 6.24 -5.69 -3.19
C HIS A 14 6.81 -5.13 -1.87
N PHE A 15 7.32 -3.90 -1.90
CA PHE A 15 7.90 -3.26 -0.72
C PHE A 15 6.86 -2.94 0.35
N ALA A 16 5.63 -2.55 -0.03
CA ALA A 16 4.54 -2.34 0.92
C ALA A 16 4.19 -3.65 1.66
N VAL A 17 4.11 -4.77 0.93
CA VAL A 17 3.87 -6.08 1.56
C VAL A 17 5.03 -6.49 2.47
N ARG A 18 6.29 -6.34 2.03
CA ARG A 18 7.47 -6.66 2.87
C ARG A 18 7.57 -5.77 4.10
N GLY A 19 7.27 -4.48 3.99
CA GLY A 19 7.19 -3.57 5.14
C GLY A 19 6.15 -4.01 6.16
N LEU A 20 4.94 -4.38 5.69
CA LEU A 20 3.90 -4.89 6.59
C LEU A 20 4.31 -6.20 7.27
N MET A 21 4.97 -7.11 6.55
CA MET A 21 5.50 -8.34 7.14
C MET A 21 6.55 -8.05 8.21
N HIS A 22 7.45 -7.10 7.97
CA HIS A 22 8.47 -6.70 8.94
C HIS A 22 7.84 -6.19 10.24
N GLU A 23 6.88 -5.26 10.16
CA GLU A 23 6.15 -4.76 11.32
C GLU A 23 5.40 -5.88 12.07
N ALA A 24 4.79 -6.82 11.34
CA ALA A 24 4.10 -7.96 11.94
C ALA A 24 5.06 -8.92 12.67
N ALA A 25 6.26 -9.14 12.11
CA ALA A 25 7.29 -9.97 12.71
C ALA A 25 7.87 -9.33 13.99
N LEU A 26 8.20 -8.03 13.93
CA LEU A 26 8.60 -7.26 15.12
C LEU A 26 7.54 -7.29 16.22
N SER A 27 6.26 -7.19 15.85
CA SER A 27 5.15 -7.27 16.80
C SER A 27 4.99 -8.64 17.46
N ALA A 28 5.50 -9.70 16.82
CA ALA A 28 5.41 -11.08 17.28
C ALA A 28 6.72 -11.61 17.89
N ASP A 29 7.79 -10.80 17.93
CA ASP A 29 9.16 -11.21 18.30
C ASP A 29 9.69 -12.38 17.44
N GLU A 30 9.29 -12.40 16.15
CA GLU A 30 9.69 -13.40 15.17
C GLU A 30 10.61 -12.77 14.13
N ASP A 31 11.43 -13.60 13.46
CA ASP A 31 12.23 -13.14 12.33
C ASP A 31 11.33 -12.89 11.10
N PRO A 32 11.37 -11.70 10.47
CA PRO A 32 10.60 -11.38 9.26
C PRO A 32 10.75 -12.38 8.11
N ASP A 33 11.90 -13.05 8.01
CA ASP A 33 12.16 -14.02 6.95
C ASP A 33 11.49 -15.38 7.19
N GLN A 34 10.94 -15.61 8.39
CA GLN A 34 10.08 -16.77 8.70
C GLN A 34 8.65 -16.58 8.19
N LEU A 35 8.26 -15.35 7.86
CA LEU A 35 6.93 -15.07 7.33
C LEU A 35 6.85 -15.36 5.83
N SER A 36 5.85 -16.14 5.43
CA SER A 36 5.60 -16.43 4.01
C SER A 36 4.98 -15.22 3.29
N PHE A 37 5.66 -14.72 2.25
CA PHE A 37 5.17 -13.63 1.41
C PHE A 37 3.81 -13.94 0.77
N LEU A 38 3.62 -15.14 0.22
CA LEU A 38 2.34 -15.55 -0.39
C LEU A 38 1.23 -15.62 0.64
N HIS A 39 1.53 -16.04 1.87
CA HIS A 39 0.56 -16.03 2.96
C HIS A 39 0.16 -14.59 3.30
N ALA A 40 1.12 -13.68 3.45
CA ALA A 40 0.87 -12.27 3.70
C ALA A 40 -0.03 -11.64 2.61
N VAL A 41 0.27 -11.86 1.32
CA VAL A 41 -0.57 -11.38 0.22
C VAL A 41 -2.01 -11.92 0.32
N ARG A 42 -2.17 -13.21 0.65
CA ARG A 42 -3.51 -13.80 0.82
C ARG A 42 -4.26 -13.20 2.01
N VAL A 43 -3.58 -12.90 3.11
CA VAL A 43 -4.17 -12.24 4.29
C VAL A 43 -4.59 -10.81 3.94
N ILE A 44 -3.70 -10.03 3.32
CA ILE A 44 -3.97 -8.64 2.89
C ILE A 44 -5.19 -8.61 1.96
N ARG A 45 -5.22 -9.45 0.92
CA ARG A 45 -6.35 -9.50 -0.04
C ARG A 45 -7.70 -9.78 0.61
N ARG A 46 -7.74 -10.58 1.68
CA ARG A 46 -8.97 -10.86 2.44
C ARG A 46 -9.43 -9.66 3.28
N LYS A 47 -8.49 -8.81 3.72
CA LYS A 47 -8.76 -7.68 4.62
C LYS A 47 -8.97 -6.36 3.88
N LEU A 48 -8.37 -6.20 2.70
CA LEU A 48 -8.38 -4.96 1.92
C LEU A 48 -9.78 -4.41 1.57
N PRO A 49 -10.81 -5.22 1.25
CA PRO A 49 -12.16 -4.71 0.99
C PRO A 49 -12.78 -3.95 2.17
N VAL A 50 -12.34 -4.23 3.40
CA VAL A 50 -12.83 -3.55 4.62
C VAL A 50 -12.36 -2.09 4.68
N PHE A 51 -11.34 -1.72 3.90
CA PHE A 51 -10.68 -0.41 3.96
C PHE A 51 -10.93 0.46 2.71
N SER A 52 -11.86 0.11 1.81
CA SER A 52 -11.91 0.74 0.48
C SER A 52 -12.72 2.05 0.40
N ALA A 53 -12.01 3.15 0.18
CA ALA A 53 -12.20 4.10 -0.93
C ALA A 53 -10.91 4.94 -1.10
N ILE A 54 -10.14 4.72 -2.18
CA ILE A 54 -9.04 5.62 -2.57
C ILE A 54 -9.49 6.34 -3.85
N PRO A 55 -9.84 7.64 -3.78
CA PRO A 55 -10.26 8.36 -4.97
C PRO A 55 -9.08 8.50 -5.95
N PRO A 56 -9.32 8.38 -7.27
CA PRO A 56 -8.28 8.43 -8.30
C PRO A 56 -7.59 9.81 -8.43
N SER A 57 -8.15 10.84 -7.80
CA SER A 57 -7.58 12.17 -7.68
C SER A 57 -7.77 12.68 -6.25
N ALA A 58 -6.72 13.23 -5.65
CA ALA A 58 -6.88 14.08 -4.48
C ALA A 58 -7.71 15.30 -4.90
N GLU A 59 -8.76 15.63 -4.14
CA GLU A 59 -9.56 16.82 -4.41
C GLU A 59 -8.63 18.04 -4.39
N ASN A 60 -8.36 18.61 -5.57
CA ASN A 60 -7.61 19.85 -5.68
C ASN A 60 -8.51 20.95 -5.15
N ARG A 61 -8.42 21.22 -3.84
CA ARG A 61 -9.07 22.36 -3.21
C ARG A 61 -8.41 23.63 -3.74
N VAL A 62 -8.86 24.06 -4.92
CA VAL A 62 -8.60 25.41 -5.42
C VAL A 62 -9.37 26.34 -4.49
N SER A 63 -8.66 26.97 -3.56
CA SER A 63 -9.14 28.13 -2.84
C SER A 63 -9.29 29.28 -3.84
N SER A 64 -10.49 29.46 -4.38
CA SER A 64 -10.89 30.71 -5.01
C SER A 64 -11.04 31.78 -3.93
N SER A 65 -9.91 32.36 -3.53
CA SER A 65 -9.88 33.64 -2.85
C SER A 65 -10.32 34.72 -3.84
N GLY A 66 -11.61 35.06 -3.79
CA GLY A 66 -12.10 36.31 -4.33
C GLY A 66 -11.41 37.48 -3.65
N ALA A 67 -10.71 38.27 -4.45
CA ALA A 67 -10.38 39.67 -4.24
C ALA A 67 -10.28 40.20 -5.68
N GLY A 68 -11.17 41.03 -6.19
CA GLY A 68 -11.77 42.23 -5.64
C GLY A 68 -11.77 43.20 -6.81
#